data_AF-A0A3C1RK78-F1
#
_entry.id   AF-A0A3C1RK78-F1
#
_cell.length_a   1.000
_cell.length_b   1.000
_cell.length_c   1.000
_cell.angle_alpha   90.00
_cell.angle_beta   90.00
_cell.angle_gamma   90.00
#
_symmetry.space_group_name_H-M   'P 1'
#
loop_
_entity.id
_entity.type
_entity.pdbx_description
1 polymer ?
#
loop_
_entity_poly.entity_id
_entity_poly.type
_entity_poly.pdbx_seq_one_letter_code
_entity_poly.pdbx_strand_id
1 'polypeptide(L)'
;MMKNKIIPVLILIFSVSCFYSQSLIFKDKNLEKAVIENFDLNKDGKINQFEADRIENLFLVNKGITNAEDLLYFKNAKMIVLDDNSIVNLSLKNMDHLQLFSCTGCKISNFKAENLKILASLYLDNNQIENISLKTTPRIDQLTVSLNKIKTIDVSSLKYLKKLNLEHNLIQKLDISTNTNLETLNVTKNPLKETDIKKGAANVTVFGFQQQ
;
A
#
# COMPACT_ATOMS: atom_id res chain seq x y z
N MET A 1 2.20 77.94 2.36
CA MET A 1 1.06 77.02 2.47
C MET A 1 1.48 75.63 2.03
N MET A 2 1.92 74.80 2.98
CA MET A 2 2.23 73.38 2.76
C MET A 2 0.91 72.60 2.67
N LYS A 3 0.72 71.81 1.60
CA LYS A 3 -0.37 70.81 1.54
C LYS A 3 0.24 69.44 1.27
N ASN A 4 -0.23 68.50 2.07
CA ASN A 4 0.42 67.24 2.41
C ASN A 4 0.42 66.25 1.25
N LYS A 5 1.55 65.56 1.07
CA LYS A 5 1.65 64.33 0.28
C LYS A 5 0.98 63.21 1.08
N ILE A 6 -0.09 62.63 0.56
CA ILE A 6 -0.64 61.37 1.07
C ILE A 6 0.01 60.25 0.25
N ILE A 7 0.95 59.55 0.87
CA ILE A 7 1.50 58.29 0.38
C ILE A 7 0.48 57.21 0.76
N PRO A 8 -0.10 56.44 -0.18
CA PRO A 8 -0.90 55.30 0.21
C PRO A 8 0.04 54.24 0.80
N VAL A 9 -0.16 53.97 2.08
CA VAL A 9 0.53 52.92 2.83
C VAL A 9 0.18 51.57 2.18
N LEU A 10 1.23 50.89 1.74
CA LEU A 10 1.25 49.51 1.31
C LEU A 10 0.78 48.63 2.48
N ILE A 11 -0.47 48.16 2.47
CA ILE A 11 -0.89 47.07 3.36
C ILE A 11 -0.37 45.79 2.72
N LEU A 12 0.84 45.41 3.13
CA LEU A 12 1.39 44.09 2.91
C LEU A 12 0.54 43.12 3.76
N ILE A 13 -0.48 42.52 3.15
CA ILE A 13 -1.18 41.40 3.79
C ILE A 13 -0.17 40.27 3.85
N PHE A 14 0.44 40.09 5.03
CA PHE A 14 1.10 38.87 5.42
C PHE A 14 0.04 37.76 5.48
N SER A 15 -0.32 37.17 4.34
CA SER A 15 -1.16 35.98 4.27
C SER A 15 -0.30 34.72 4.42
N VAL A 16 0.59 34.71 5.41
CA VAL A 16 1.31 33.50 5.82
C VAL A 16 0.63 32.95 7.05
N SER A 17 -0.51 32.26 6.84
CA SER A 17 -1.02 31.15 7.65
C SER A 17 -2.53 30.95 7.44
N CYS A 18 -2.96 30.26 6.37
CA CYS A 18 -4.31 29.68 6.32
C CYS A 18 -4.44 28.48 5.36
N PHE A 19 -3.36 27.77 5.03
CA PHE A 19 -3.44 26.55 4.20
C PHE A 19 -3.57 25.25 5.02
N TYR A 20 -3.58 25.32 6.35
CA TYR A 20 -3.63 24.13 7.21
C TYR A 20 -4.99 23.88 7.88
N SER A 21 -5.98 24.76 7.70
CA SER A 21 -7.27 24.69 8.41
C SER A 21 -8.43 24.17 7.56
N GLN A 22 -8.22 23.81 6.30
CA GLN A 22 -9.31 23.28 5.49
C GLN A 22 -9.51 21.79 5.77
N SER A 23 -10.73 21.42 6.11
CA SER A 23 -11.12 20.01 6.26
C SER A 23 -10.90 19.26 4.96
N LEU A 24 -10.45 18.02 5.07
CA LEU A 24 -10.28 17.11 3.95
C LEU A 24 -11.65 16.65 3.42
N ILE A 25 -11.72 16.40 2.12
CA ILE A 25 -12.96 15.95 1.46
C ILE A 25 -12.74 14.52 0.98
N PHE A 26 -13.29 13.57 1.72
CA PHE A 26 -13.19 12.15 1.41
C PHE A 26 -14.17 11.74 0.31
N LYS A 27 -13.68 10.94 -0.63
CA LYS A 27 -14.49 10.27 -1.65
C LYS A 27 -15.24 9.07 -1.08
N ASP A 28 -14.61 8.33 -0.17
CA ASP A 28 -15.25 7.20 0.52
C ASP A 28 -15.78 7.62 1.89
N LYS A 29 -17.10 7.57 2.05
CA LYS A 29 -17.77 7.96 3.31
C LYS A 29 -17.57 6.98 4.45
N ASN A 30 -17.29 5.72 4.16
CA ASN A 30 -16.96 4.74 5.18
C ASN A 30 -15.53 4.94 5.69
N LEU A 31 -14.60 5.30 4.80
CA LEU A 31 -13.25 5.70 5.18
C LEU A 31 -13.31 6.98 6.04
N GLU A 32 -14.01 8.01 5.58
CA GLU A 32 -14.23 9.27 6.31
C GLU A 32 -14.74 9.02 7.73
N LYS A 33 -15.84 8.26 7.85
CA LYS A 33 -16.43 7.91 9.13
C LYS A 33 -15.42 7.17 10.02
N ALA A 34 -14.73 6.17 9.48
CA ALA A 34 -13.79 5.37 10.25
C ALA A 34 -12.60 6.18 10.75
N VAL A 35 -12.14 7.18 9.99
CA VAL A 35 -11.05 8.05 10.45
C VAL A 35 -11.53 9.10 11.45
N ILE A 36 -12.72 9.68 11.27
CA ILE A 36 -13.30 10.62 12.25
C ILE A 36 -13.47 9.94 13.61
N GLU A 37 -13.99 8.70 13.64
CA GLU A 37 -14.22 7.94 14.88
C GLU A 37 -12.95 7.77 15.73
N ASN A 38 -11.76 7.79 15.13
CA ASN A 38 -10.50 7.43 15.79
C ASN A 38 -9.46 8.56 15.83
N PHE A 39 -9.56 9.56 14.94
CA PHE A 39 -8.48 10.52 14.71
C PHE A 39 -8.93 12.00 14.66
N ASP A 40 -10.23 12.28 14.85
CA ASP A 40 -10.74 13.65 15.02
C ASP A 40 -10.32 14.17 16.42
N LEU A 41 -9.27 14.99 16.47
CA LEU A 41 -8.64 15.43 17.71
C LEU A 41 -9.40 16.59 18.34
N ASN A 42 -9.92 17.50 17.50
CA ASN A 42 -10.64 18.68 17.95
C ASN A 42 -12.15 18.42 18.13
N LYS A 43 -12.64 17.24 17.70
CA LYS A 43 -14.03 16.78 17.77
C LYS A 43 -14.98 17.68 16.98
N ASP A 44 -14.51 18.26 15.88
CA ASP A 44 -15.32 19.09 14.99
C ASP A 44 -16.15 18.28 13.96
N GLY A 45 -16.02 16.95 14.01
CA GLY A 45 -16.71 16.00 13.15
C GLY A 45 -16.05 15.87 11.78
N LYS A 46 -14.81 16.31 11.61
CA LYS A 46 -14.05 16.26 10.36
C LYS A 46 -12.59 15.91 10.64
N ILE A 47 -11.85 15.64 9.57
CA ILE A 47 -10.39 15.52 9.62
C ILE A 47 -9.79 16.65 8.80
N ASN A 48 -8.87 17.40 9.38
CA ASN A 48 -8.02 18.35 8.66
C ASN A 48 -6.63 17.74 8.36
N GLN A 49 -5.80 18.45 7.59
CA GLN A 49 -4.48 17.94 7.21
C GLN A 49 -3.54 17.75 8.42
N PHE A 50 -3.64 18.59 9.46
CA PHE A 50 -2.80 18.46 10.65
C PHE A 50 -3.11 17.19 11.44
N GLU A 51 -4.39 16.81 11.52
CA GLU A 51 -4.81 15.54 12.10
C GLU A 51 -4.34 14.37 11.24
N ALA A 52 -4.55 14.43 9.92
CA ALA A 52 -4.10 13.37 9.00
C ALA A 52 -2.58 13.16 9.01
N ASP A 53 -1.79 14.23 9.10
CA ASP A 53 -0.33 14.19 9.14
C ASP A 53 0.22 13.53 10.42
N ARG A 54 -0.57 13.44 11.50
CA ARG A 54 -0.18 12.76 12.75
C ARG A 54 -0.42 11.26 12.71
N ILE A 55 -1.17 10.77 11.73
CA ILE A 55 -1.55 9.36 11.68
C ILE A 55 -0.42 8.56 11.04
N GLU A 56 0.28 7.79 11.87
CA GLU A 56 1.29 6.85 11.40
C GLU A 56 0.73 5.44 11.14
N ASN A 57 -0.38 5.06 11.80
CA ASN A 57 -0.93 3.72 11.73
C ASN A 57 -2.45 3.77 11.52
N LEU A 58 -2.92 3.20 10.42
CA LEU A 58 -4.34 3.10 10.09
C LEU A 58 -4.77 1.63 10.10
N PHE A 59 -5.68 1.28 11.01
CA PHE A 59 -6.31 -0.03 11.08
C PHE A 59 -7.80 0.10 10.80
N LEU A 60 -8.19 -0.08 9.53
CA LEU A 60 -9.56 0.14 9.04
C LEU A 60 -10.18 -1.16 8.52
N VAL A 61 -10.08 -2.23 9.31
CA VAL A 61 -10.58 -3.57 8.97
C VAL A 61 -12.11 -3.60 8.99
N ASN A 62 -12.72 -4.22 7.96
CA ASN A 62 -14.17 -4.44 7.87
C ASN A 62 -14.99 -3.17 8.12
N LYS A 63 -14.64 -2.08 7.43
CA LYS A 63 -15.33 -0.79 7.53
C LYS A 63 -16.29 -0.54 6.37
N GLY A 64 -16.38 -1.46 5.41
CA GLY A 64 -17.17 -1.28 4.20
C GLY A 64 -16.56 -0.27 3.23
N ILE A 65 -15.25 -0.04 3.31
CA ILE A 65 -14.51 0.86 2.41
C ILE A 65 -14.54 0.26 1.00
N THR A 66 -14.80 1.10 0.02
CA THR A 66 -14.90 0.72 -1.40
C THR A 66 -13.91 1.48 -2.27
N ASN A 67 -13.44 2.65 -1.81
CA ASN A 67 -12.45 3.47 -2.48
C ASN A 67 -11.34 3.90 -1.49
N ALA A 68 -10.09 3.63 -1.86
CA ALA A 68 -8.91 3.90 -1.04
C ALA A 68 -8.06 5.10 -1.55
N GLU A 69 -8.56 5.88 -2.50
CA GLU A 69 -7.83 7.05 -3.03
C GLU A 69 -7.54 8.11 -1.95
N ASP A 70 -8.41 8.21 -0.94
CA ASP A 70 -8.25 9.15 0.17
C ASP A 70 -7.07 8.79 1.08
N LEU A 71 -6.44 7.61 0.92
CA LEU A 71 -5.21 7.26 1.64
C LEU A 71 -4.07 8.25 1.38
N LEU A 72 -4.10 8.98 0.26
CA LEU A 72 -3.12 10.00 -0.10
C LEU A 72 -3.07 11.17 0.91
N TYR A 73 -4.08 11.32 1.76
CA TYR A 73 -4.07 12.31 2.84
C TYR A 73 -3.09 11.97 3.97
N PHE A 74 -2.78 10.68 4.19
CA PHE A 74 -1.99 10.21 5.32
C PHE A 74 -0.51 10.05 4.94
N LYS A 75 0.16 11.18 4.67
CA LYS A 75 1.53 11.22 4.13
C LYS A 75 2.61 10.61 5.03
N ASN A 76 2.33 10.54 6.34
CA ASN A 76 3.23 10.00 7.35
C ASN A 76 2.84 8.58 7.80
N ALA A 77 1.84 7.97 7.14
CA ALA A 77 1.43 6.60 7.45
C ALA A 77 2.57 5.61 7.15
N LYS A 78 2.93 4.82 8.17
CA LYS A 78 3.90 3.73 8.14
C LYS A 78 3.22 2.38 7.99
N MET A 79 2.05 2.21 8.60
CA MET A 79 1.28 0.97 8.54
C MET A 79 -0.16 1.25 8.16
N ILE A 80 -0.66 0.57 7.13
CA ILE A 80 -2.06 0.66 6.71
C ILE A 80 -2.62 -0.75 6.54
N VAL A 81 -3.70 -1.04 7.26
CA VAL A 81 -4.42 -2.32 7.20
C VAL A 81 -5.87 -2.04 6.82
N LEU A 82 -6.26 -2.48 5.63
CA LEU A 82 -7.60 -2.33 5.05
C LEU A 82 -8.31 -3.68 4.85
N ASP A 83 -7.94 -4.69 5.63
CA ASP A 83 -8.47 -6.04 5.45
C ASP A 83 -10.01 -6.09 5.52
N ASP A 84 -10.59 -7.06 4.81
CA ASP A 84 -12.03 -7.34 4.79
C ASP A 84 -12.91 -6.16 4.36
N ASN A 85 -12.40 -5.30 3.47
CA ASN A 85 -13.18 -4.26 2.79
C ASN A 85 -13.62 -4.71 1.37
N SER A 86 -14.18 -3.82 0.55
CA SER A 86 -14.63 -4.14 -0.82
C SER A 86 -14.01 -3.17 -1.84
N ILE A 87 -12.69 -3.15 -1.90
CA ILE A 87 -11.88 -2.26 -2.73
C ILE A 87 -11.49 -2.99 -4.02
N VAL A 88 -12.26 -2.77 -5.09
CA VAL A 88 -12.03 -3.45 -6.39
C VAL A 88 -10.77 -2.94 -7.10
N ASN A 89 -10.53 -1.64 -7.04
CA ASN A 89 -9.36 -0.98 -7.62
C ASN A 89 -8.52 -0.35 -6.51
N LEU A 90 -7.25 -0.76 -6.43
CA LEU A 90 -6.32 -0.22 -5.44
C LEU A 90 -5.07 0.34 -6.14
N SER A 91 -4.77 1.61 -5.86
CA SER A 91 -3.56 2.26 -6.32
C SER A 91 -2.83 2.90 -5.16
N LEU A 92 -1.58 2.49 -4.93
CA LEU A 92 -0.67 3.09 -3.96
C LEU A 92 0.43 3.82 -4.70
N LYS A 93 0.59 5.11 -4.43
CA LYS A 93 1.59 5.94 -5.12
C LYS A 93 2.24 6.93 -4.17
N ASN A 94 3.57 7.02 -4.25
CA ASN A 94 4.37 8.03 -3.55
C ASN A 94 4.16 8.05 -2.01
N MET A 95 3.97 6.88 -1.40
CA MET A 95 3.84 6.77 0.06
C MET A 95 5.23 6.52 0.66
N ASP A 96 6.02 7.59 0.75
CA ASP A 96 7.45 7.54 1.08
C ASP A 96 7.77 6.98 2.49
N HIS A 97 6.78 6.96 3.39
CA HIS A 97 6.90 6.43 4.76
C HIS A 97 6.28 5.04 4.96
N LEU A 98 5.55 4.51 3.96
CA LEU A 98 4.79 3.28 4.12
C LEU A 98 5.72 2.06 4.15
N GLN A 99 5.70 1.35 5.28
CA GLN A 99 6.52 0.17 5.55
C GLN A 99 5.70 -1.12 5.45
N LEU A 100 4.42 -1.06 5.84
CA LEU A 100 3.50 -2.19 5.80
C LEU A 100 2.17 -1.77 5.18
N PHE A 101 1.70 -2.57 4.22
CA PHE A 101 0.37 -2.44 3.66
C PHE A 101 -0.34 -3.78 3.61
N SER A 102 -1.57 -3.82 4.09
CA SER A 102 -2.45 -5.00 4.01
C SER A 102 -3.81 -4.63 3.44
N CYS A 103 -4.30 -5.42 2.49
CA CYS A 103 -5.68 -5.41 2.01
C CYS A 103 -6.10 -6.84 1.65
N THR A 104 -6.07 -7.71 2.65
CA THR A 104 -6.51 -9.10 2.55
C THR A 104 -8.03 -9.16 2.45
N GLY A 105 -8.58 -10.00 1.58
CA GLY A 105 -10.04 -10.17 1.50
C GLY A 105 -10.79 -8.99 0.84
N CYS A 106 -10.08 -8.09 0.16
CA CYS A 106 -10.64 -6.82 -0.34
C CYS A 106 -11.38 -6.91 -1.68
N LYS A 107 -11.40 -8.07 -2.35
CA LYS A 107 -11.92 -8.27 -3.73
C LYS A 107 -11.18 -7.45 -4.79
N ILE A 108 -9.89 -7.15 -4.58
CA ILE A 108 -9.07 -6.40 -5.53
C ILE A 108 -8.94 -7.20 -6.83
N SER A 109 -9.28 -6.59 -7.96
CA SER A 109 -9.02 -7.13 -9.30
C SER A 109 -7.93 -6.35 -10.05
N ASN A 110 -7.69 -5.10 -9.66
CA ASN A 110 -6.70 -4.22 -10.26
C ASN A 110 -5.87 -3.55 -9.17
N PHE A 111 -4.59 -3.93 -9.10
CA PHE A 111 -3.63 -3.40 -8.14
C PHE A 111 -2.50 -2.66 -8.86
N LYS A 112 -2.19 -1.45 -8.39
CA LYS A 112 -1.05 -0.66 -8.86
C LYS A 112 -0.22 -0.16 -7.68
N ALA A 113 1.08 -0.37 -7.75
CA ALA A 113 2.03 0.18 -6.79
C ALA A 113 3.11 0.98 -7.54
N GLU A 114 3.27 2.25 -7.17
CA GLU A 114 4.26 3.13 -7.76
C GLU A 114 5.06 3.85 -6.68
N ASN A 115 6.38 3.73 -6.74
CA ASN A 115 7.30 4.51 -5.90
C ASN A 115 7.04 4.32 -4.39
N LEU A 116 7.00 3.06 -3.94
CA LEU A 116 6.90 2.71 -2.51
C LEU A 116 8.30 2.32 -2.01
N LYS A 117 9.14 3.34 -1.80
CA LYS A 117 10.60 3.18 -1.65
C LYS A 117 11.01 2.32 -0.46
N ILE A 118 10.21 2.30 0.62
CA ILE A 118 10.54 1.62 1.87
C ILE A 118 9.50 0.57 2.29
N LEU A 119 8.56 0.21 1.41
CA LEU A 119 7.59 -0.84 1.70
C LEU A 119 8.32 -2.18 1.88
N ALA A 120 8.26 -2.71 3.09
CA ALA A 120 8.89 -3.97 3.47
C ALA A 120 7.89 -5.13 3.36
N SER A 121 6.65 -4.92 3.80
CA SER A 121 5.65 -5.99 3.86
C SER A 121 4.38 -5.62 3.09
N LEU A 122 3.99 -6.49 2.17
CA LEU A 122 2.79 -6.34 1.35
C LEU A 122 1.92 -7.60 1.44
N TYR A 123 0.71 -7.42 1.97
CA TYR A 123 -0.28 -8.47 2.16
C TYR A 123 -1.52 -8.22 1.29
N LEU A 124 -1.74 -9.08 0.30
CA LEU A 124 -2.87 -8.99 -0.65
C LEU A 124 -3.55 -10.35 -0.83
N ASP A 125 -3.55 -11.17 0.22
CA ASP A 125 -4.16 -12.49 0.19
C ASP A 125 -5.67 -12.43 -0.07
N ASN A 126 -6.23 -13.50 -0.62
CA ASN A 126 -7.67 -13.66 -0.81
C ASN A 126 -8.29 -12.50 -1.60
N ASN A 127 -7.78 -12.28 -2.81
CA ASN A 127 -8.26 -11.26 -3.73
C ASN A 127 -8.54 -11.89 -5.11
N GLN A 128 -8.73 -11.08 -6.14
CA GLN A 128 -9.01 -11.50 -7.51
C GLN A 128 -7.93 -11.00 -8.48
N ILE A 129 -6.71 -10.82 -7.99
CA ILE A 129 -5.59 -10.27 -8.75
C ILE A 129 -5.12 -11.28 -9.79
N GLU A 130 -5.10 -10.88 -11.06
CA GLU A 130 -4.55 -11.69 -12.15
C GLU A 130 -3.13 -11.26 -12.54
N ASN A 131 -2.82 -9.96 -12.38
CA ASN A 131 -1.56 -9.35 -12.75
C ASN A 131 -1.08 -8.42 -11.64
N ILE A 132 0.20 -8.52 -11.29
CA ILE A 132 0.85 -7.68 -10.30
C ILE A 132 2.22 -7.22 -10.80
N SER A 133 2.52 -5.93 -10.63
CA SER A 133 3.82 -5.35 -10.97
C SER A 133 4.38 -4.62 -9.76
N LEU A 134 5.59 -5.01 -9.33
CA LEU A 134 6.27 -4.49 -8.14
C LEU A 134 7.64 -3.87 -8.48
N LYS A 135 7.86 -3.50 -9.74
CA LYS A 135 9.16 -3.01 -10.23
C LYS A 135 9.66 -1.74 -9.54
N THR A 136 8.75 -0.95 -8.95
CA THR A 136 9.06 0.32 -8.27
C THR A 136 8.94 0.22 -6.75
N THR A 137 8.90 -0.99 -6.20
CA THR A 137 8.78 -1.27 -4.76
C THR A 137 9.92 -2.20 -4.29
N PRO A 138 11.20 -1.80 -4.47
CA PRO A 138 12.33 -2.73 -4.42
C PRO A 138 12.69 -3.26 -3.03
N ARG A 139 12.13 -2.68 -1.95
CA ARG A 139 12.47 -3.00 -0.56
C ARG A 139 11.65 -4.12 0.07
N ILE A 140 10.67 -4.69 -0.66
CA ILE A 140 9.81 -5.74 -0.11
C ILE A 140 10.67 -6.94 0.33
N ASP A 141 10.53 -7.32 1.60
CA ASP A 141 11.13 -8.52 2.18
C ASP A 141 10.09 -9.62 2.42
N GLN A 142 8.82 -9.27 2.57
CA GLN A 142 7.70 -10.18 2.74
C GLN A 142 6.57 -9.82 1.77
N LEU A 143 6.30 -10.73 0.83
CA LEU A 143 5.20 -10.63 -0.12
C LEU A 143 4.26 -11.82 0.03
N THR A 144 2.97 -11.54 0.23
CA THR A 144 1.94 -12.56 0.20
C THR A 144 0.78 -12.13 -0.68
N VAL A 145 0.50 -12.96 -1.67
CA VAL A 145 -0.54 -12.77 -2.69
C VAL A 145 -1.27 -14.11 -2.89
N SER A 146 -1.41 -14.88 -1.82
CA SER A 146 -2.07 -16.18 -1.86
C SER A 146 -3.56 -16.04 -2.16
N LEU A 147 -4.21 -17.11 -2.63
CA LEU A 147 -5.64 -17.12 -2.93
C LEU A 147 -6.00 -15.99 -3.91
N ASN A 148 -5.31 -15.96 -5.05
CA ASN A 148 -5.53 -15.02 -6.14
C ASN A 148 -5.64 -15.80 -7.47
N LYS A 149 -5.56 -15.10 -8.61
CA LYS A 149 -5.65 -15.68 -9.96
C LYS A 149 -4.38 -15.42 -10.77
N ILE A 150 -3.24 -15.25 -10.09
CA ILE A 150 -1.98 -14.85 -10.72
C ILE A 150 -1.44 -16.00 -11.58
N LYS A 151 -1.17 -15.71 -12.85
CA LYS A 151 -0.56 -16.68 -13.79
C LYS A 151 0.95 -16.53 -13.90
N THR A 152 1.44 -15.30 -13.77
CA THR A 152 2.87 -14.97 -13.83
C THR A 152 3.19 -13.86 -12.84
N ILE A 153 4.39 -13.88 -12.29
CA ILE A 153 4.91 -12.83 -11.40
C ILE A 153 6.40 -12.63 -11.67
N ASP A 154 6.81 -11.36 -11.81
CA ASP A 154 8.21 -10.96 -11.93
C ASP A 154 8.71 -10.43 -10.58
N VAL A 155 9.48 -11.26 -9.87
CA VAL A 155 10.10 -10.91 -8.58
C VAL A 155 11.57 -10.52 -8.72
N SER A 156 12.08 -10.33 -9.95
CA SER A 156 13.50 -10.12 -10.20
C SER A 156 14.07 -8.84 -9.59
N SER A 157 13.21 -7.83 -9.37
CA SER A 157 13.58 -6.55 -8.74
C SER A 157 13.60 -6.61 -7.21
N LEU A 158 13.00 -7.64 -6.60
CA LEU A 158 12.82 -7.75 -5.15
C LEU A 158 14.05 -8.41 -4.48
N LYS A 159 15.18 -7.70 -4.48
CA LYS A 159 16.46 -8.24 -3.99
C LYS A 159 16.49 -8.51 -2.49
N TYR A 160 15.62 -7.85 -1.72
CA TYR A 160 15.49 -8.02 -0.27
C TYR A 160 14.46 -9.08 0.13
N LEU A 161 13.79 -9.71 -0.84
CA LEU A 161 12.74 -10.69 -0.59
C LEU A 161 13.27 -11.88 0.21
N LYS A 162 12.69 -12.11 1.40
CA LYS A 162 12.96 -13.24 2.29
C LYS A 162 11.81 -14.24 2.30
N LYS A 163 10.58 -13.75 2.22
CA LYS A 163 9.36 -14.58 2.28
C LYS A 163 8.45 -14.27 1.10
N LEU A 164 8.13 -15.31 0.34
CA LEU A 164 7.22 -15.24 -0.80
C LEU A 164 6.13 -16.29 -0.67
N ASN A 165 4.88 -15.85 -0.52
CA ASN A 165 3.72 -16.72 -0.49
C ASN A 165 2.85 -16.50 -1.74
N LEU A 166 2.79 -17.53 -2.57
CA LEU A 166 2.05 -17.60 -3.83
C LEU A 166 0.99 -18.71 -3.79
N GLU A 167 0.69 -19.26 -2.62
CA GLU A 167 -0.26 -20.37 -2.48
C GLU A 167 -1.58 -20.09 -3.18
N HIS A 168 -2.20 -21.13 -3.77
CA HIS A 168 -3.50 -21.01 -4.43
C HIS A 168 -3.52 -19.90 -5.50
N ASN A 169 -2.68 -20.07 -6.51
CA ASN A 169 -2.67 -19.25 -7.72
C ASN A 169 -2.64 -20.16 -8.97
N LEU A 170 -2.39 -19.58 -10.13
CA LEU A 170 -2.36 -20.26 -11.43
C LEU A 170 -0.96 -20.22 -12.06
N ILE A 171 0.08 -20.14 -11.24
CA ILE A 171 1.46 -19.97 -11.69
C ILE A 171 1.99 -21.27 -12.27
N GLN A 172 2.55 -21.21 -13.47
CA GLN A 172 3.12 -22.37 -14.17
C GLN A 172 4.64 -22.41 -14.16
N LYS A 173 5.28 -21.25 -14.04
CA LYS A 173 6.74 -21.10 -14.00
C LYS A 173 7.11 -19.97 -13.06
N LEU A 174 8.24 -20.10 -12.39
CA LEU A 174 8.72 -19.09 -11.46
C LEU A 174 10.25 -18.99 -11.55
N ASP A 175 10.76 -17.77 -11.73
CA ASP A 175 12.20 -17.49 -11.64
C ASP A 175 12.48 -16.73 -10.35
N ILE A 176 13.20 -17.39 -9.44
CA ILE A 176 13.70 -16.80 -8.19
C ILE A 176 15.23 -16.68 -8.19
N SER A 177 15.88 -16.85 -9.34
CA SER A 177 17.34 -16.93 -9.44
C SER A 177 18.06 -15.68 -8.96
N THR A 178 17.35 -14.56 -8.92
CA THR A 178 17.91 -13.27 -8.52
C THR A 178 17.55 -12.85 -7.09
N ASN A 179 16.72 -13.63 -6.39
CA ASN A 179 16.27 -13.37 -5.02
C ASN A 179 17.19 -14.09 -4.03
N THR A 180 18.44 -13.60 -3.94
CA THR A 180 19.52 -14.26 -3.18
C THR A 180 19.29 -14.32 -1.67
N ASN A 181 18.36 -13.52 -1.14
CA ASN A 181 17.99 -13.50 0.28
C ASN A 181 16.70 -14.30 0.57
N LEU A 182 16.13 -15.00 -0.42
CA LEU A 182 14.88 -15.73 -0.24
C LEU A 182 15.10 -16.93 0.68
N GLU A 183 14.34 -16.99 1.77
CA GLU A 183 14.44 -18.03 2.80
C GLU A 183 13.29 -19.04 2.61
N THR A 184 12.07 -18.54 2.40
CA THR A 184 10.87 -19.37 2.28
C THR A 184 10.04 -19.00 1.05
N LEU A 185 9.67 -20.02 0.29
CA LEU A 185 8.76 -19.94 -0.85
C LEU A 185 7.59 -20.90 -0.65
N ASN A 186 6.36 -20.40 -0.62
CA ASN A 186 5.17 -21.24 -0.67
C ASN A 186 4.49 -21.14 -2.04
N VAL A 187 4.46 -22.25 -2.77
CA VAL A 187 3.79 -22.40 -4.08
C VAL A 187 2.68 -23.45 -4.04
N THR A 188 2.27 -23.86 -2.84
CA THR A 188 1.21 -24.86 -2.63
C THR A 188 -0.01 -24.56 -3.49
N LYS A 189 -0.57 -25.60 -4.13
CA LYS A 189 -1.75 -25.50 -5.00
C LYS A 189 -1.60 -24.48 -6.14
N ASN A 190 -0.44 -24.52 -6.80
CA ASN A 190 -0.25 -23.98 -8.15
C ASN A 190 -0.04 -25.14 -9.14
N PRO A 191 -0.26 -24.93 -10.45
CA PRO A 191 -0.03 -25.95 -11.48
C PRO A 191 1.46 -26.21 -11.81
N LEU A 192 2.39 -25.39 -11.30
CA LEU A 192 3.83 -25.58 -11.51
C LEU A 192 4.37 -26.83 -10.79
N LYS A 193 5.44 -27.43 -11.33
CA LYS A 193 6.24 -28.49 -10.70
C LYS A 193 7.54 -27.92 -10.16
N GLU A 194 8.27 -28.68 -9.35
CA GLU A 194 9.56 -28.22 -8.82
C GLU A 194 10.56 -27.86 -9.93
N THR A 195 10.57 -28.61 -11.04
CA THR A 195 11.41 -28.35 -12.22
C THR A 195 11.06 -27.04 -12.95
N ASP A 196 9.89 -26.47 -12.70
CA ASP A 196 9.46 -25.19 -13.29
C ASP A 196 9.94 -23.98 -12.47
N ILE A 197 10.59 -24.22 -11.32
CA ILE A 197 11.23 -23.19 -10.51
C ILE A 197 12.70 -23.08 -10.90
N LYS A 198 13.06 -21.95 -11.51
CA LYS A 198 14.46 -21.60 -11.70
C LYS A 198 15.02 -21.02 -10.40
N LYS A 199 15.71 -21.87 -9.66
CA LYS A 199 16.39 -21.53 -8.40
C LYS A 199 17.72 -20.78 -8.68
N GLY A 200 18.11 -19.93 -7.74
CA GLY A 200 19.40 -19.24 -7.74
C GLY A 200 20.42 -19.95 -6.84
N ALA A 201 21.43 -19.21 -6.38
CA ALA A 201 22.40 -19.72 -5.41
C ALA A 201 21.87 -19.83 -3.98
N ALA A 202 20.70 -19.25 -3.69
CA ALA A 202 20.08 -19.29 -2.37
C ALA A 202 19.54 -20.69 -2.04
N ASN A 203 19.74 -21.13 -0.79
CA ASN A 203 19.08 -22.31 -0.27
C ASN A 203 17.68 -21.93 0.22
N VAL A 204 16.66 -22.20 -0.59
CA VAL A 204 15.27 -21.79 -0.33
C VAL A 204 14.46 -22.99 0.16
N THR A 205 13.76 -22.83 1.28
CA THR A 205 12.76 -23.80 1.72
C THR A 205 11.51 -23.62 0.88
N VAL A 206 11.16 -24.63 0.07
CA VAL A 206 10.02 -24.58 -0.85
C VAL A 206 8.88 -25.48 -0.34
N PHE A 207 7.71 -24.89 -0.11
CA PHE A 207 6.47 -25.58 0.23
C PHE A 207 5.60 -25.73 -1.03
N GLY A 208 4.95 -26.89 -1.19
CA GLY A 208 3.96 -27.11 -2.25
C GLY A 208 4.21 -28.34 -3.14
N PHE A 209 5.37 -28.98 -2.99
CA PHE A 209 5.64 -30.30 -3.59
C PHE A 209 5.72 -31.31 -2.47
N GLN A 210 4.84 -32.31 -2.47
CA GLN A 210 5.03 -33.47 -1.61
C GLN A 210 6.26 -34.22 -2.10
N GLN A 211 7.14 -34.62 -1.18
CA GLN A 211 8.15 -35.64 -1.48
C GLN A 211 7.37 -36.94 -1.78
N GLN A 212 7.44 -37.40 -3.03
CA GLN A 212 7.05 -38.78 -3.35
C GLN A 212 8.12 -39.74 -2.87
#